data_AF-A0AAE8HSG3-F1
#
_entry.id   AF-A0AAE8HSG3-F1
#
_cell.length_a   1.000
_cell.length_b   1.000
_cell.length_c   1.000
_cell.angle_alpha   90.00
_cell.angle_beta   90.00
_cell.angle_gamma   90.00
#
_symmetry.space_group_name_H-M   'P 1'
#
loop_
_entity.id
_entity.type
_entity.pdbx_description
1 polymer ?
#
loop_
_entity_poly.entity_id
_entity_poly.type
_entity_poly.pdbx_seq_one_letter_code
_entity_poly.pdbx_strand_id
1 'polypeptide(L)' 'MHAQPHEAPVDIRLTEAEAIALHYYRAAHRDGWIALVQAISDALADLDAADRHAIEQRRLVSHGYARARLNG' A
#
# COMPACT_ATOMS: atom_id res chain seq x y z
N MET A 1 -12.84 50.04 14.60
CA MET A 1 -12.74 49.02 13.54
C MET A 1 -11.76 47.97 14.03
N HIS A 2 -12.24 46.87 14.61
CA HIS A 2 -11.37 45.75 15.02
C HIS A 2 -11.17 44.84 13.81
N ALA A 3 -9.92 44.75 13.35
CA ALA A 3 -9.53 43.79 12.32
C ALA A 3 -9.72 42.37 12.89
N GLN A 4 -10.62 41.59 12.26
CA GLN A 4 -10.73 40.16 12.53
C GLN A 4 -9.40 39.48 12.18
N PRO A 5 -8.90 38.57 13.04
CA PRO A 5 -7.73 37.78 12.70
C PRO A 5 -8.09 36.93 11.48
N HIS A 6 -7.30 37.05 10.41
CA HIS A 6 -7.38 36.17 9.25
C HIS A 6 -7.10 34.75 9.73
N GLU A 7 -8.13 33.91 9.82
CA GLU A 7 -7.95 32.46 9.94
C GLU A 7 -7.09 32.00 8.77
N ALA A 8 -5.94 31.41 9.06
CA ALA A 8 -5.06 30.87 8.04
C ALA A 8 -5.83 29.81 7.23
N PRO A 9 -5.65 29.74 5.90
CA PRO A 9 -6.33 28.74 5.10
C PRO A 9 -5.98 27.35 5.62
N VAL A 10 -7.00 26.58 6.00
CA VAL A 10 -6.85 25.20 6.42
C VAL A 10 -6.28 24.45 5.24
N ASP A 11 -4.99 24.11 5.31
CA ASP A 11 -4.32 23.31 4.30
C ASP A 11 -4.91 21.90 4.41
N ILE A 12 -5.91 21.58 3.59
CA ILE A 12 -6.58 20.28 3.59
C ILE A 12 -5.58 19.27 3.03
N ARG A 13 -4.72 18.76 3.90
CA ARG A 13 -3.79 17.69 3.58
C ARG A 13 -4.59 16.40 3.45
N LEU A 14 -4.56 15.82 2.26
CA LEU A 14 -5.09 14.49 2.05
C LEU A 14 -4.37 13.51 2.98
N THR A 15 -5.12 12.59 3.55
CA THR A 15 -4.54 11.39 4.15
C THR A 15 -3.82 10.59 3.08
N GLU A 16 -2.91 9.72 3.49
CA GLU A 16 -2.19 8.84 2.55
C GLU A 16 -3.15 8.00 1.71
N ALA A 17 -4.19 7.43 2.34
CA ALA A 17 -5.23 6.68 1.65
C ALA A 17 -5.96 7.52 0.60
N GLU A 18 -6.30 8.77 0.91
CA GLU A 18 -6.94 9.69 -0.04
C GLU A 18 -5.98 10.11 -1.18
N ALA A 19 -4.69 10.28 -0.90
CA ALA A 19 -3.68 10.57 -1.91
C ALA A 19 -3.52 9.40 -2.90
N ILE A 20 -3.50 8.17 -2.39
CA ILE A 20 -3.47 6.94 -3.20
C ILE A 20 -4.76 6.81 -4.02
N ALA A 21 -5.93 6.96 -3.40
CA ALA A 21 -7.20 6.91 -4.11
C ALA A 21 -7.29 7.98 -5.21
N LEU A 22 -6.79 9.19 -4.96
CA LEU A 22 -6.72 10.26 -5.94
C LEU A 22 -5.76 9.94 -7.09
N HIS A 23 -4.66 9.23 -6.83
CA HIS A 23 -3.75 8.75 -7.87
C HIS A 23 -4.47 7.81 -8.84
N TYR A 24 -5.12 6.76 -8.33
CA TYR A 24 -5.90 5.83 -9.17
C TYR A 24 -7.04 6.54 -9.90
N TYR A 25 -7.76 7.44 -9.22
CA TYR A 25 -8.85 8.20 -9.83
C TYR A 25 -8.37 9.06 -11.02
N ARG A 26 -7.20 9.69 -10.90
CA ARG A 26 -6.59 10.46 -11.99
C ARG A 26 -6.12 9.57 -13.13
N ALA A 27 -5.53 8.41 -12.81
CA ALA A 27 -5.07 7.44 -13.80
C ALA A 27 -6.24 6.84 -14.60
N ALA A 28 -7.39 6.62 -13.95
CA ALA A 28 -8.60 6.10 -14.55
C ALA A 28 -9.45 7.17 -15.27
N HIS A 29 -8.87 8.30 -15.66
CA HIS A 29 -9.60 9.41 -16.31
C HIS A 29 -10.85 9.85 -15.55
N ARG A 30 -10.79 9.85 -14.22
CA ARG A 30 -11.90 10.20 -13.32
C ARG A 30 -13.09 9.22 -13.35
N ASP A 31 -12.88 8.00 -13.82
CA ASP A 31 -13.79 6.88 -13.62
C ASP A 31 -13.51 6.22 -12.26
N GLY A 32 -14.42 6.40 -11.31
CA GLY A 32 -14.27 5.88 -9.96
C GLY A 32 -14.35 4.35 -9.87
N TRP A 33 -15.10 3.70 -10.78
CA TRP A 33 -15.23 2.25 -10.78
C TRP A 33 -13.96 1.58 -11.29
N ILE A 34 -13.40 2.09 -12.39
CA ILE A 34 -12.12 1.60 -12.92
C ILE A 34 -11.00 1.81 -11.91
N ALA A 35 -10.93 3.00 -11.30
CA ALA A 35 -9.94 3.31 -10.26
C ALA A 35 -10.00 2.33 -9.08
N LEU A 36 -11.21 2.01 -8.61
CA LEU A 36 -11.41 1.07 -7.51
C LEU A 36 -10.97 -0.35 -7.89
N VAL A 37 -11.36 -0.83 -9.07
CA VAL A 37 -10.97 -2.16 -9.56
C VAL A 37 -9.45 -2.27 -9.69
N GLN A 38 -8.79 -1.24 -10.20
CA GLN A 38 -7.32 -1.19 -10.31
C GLN A 38 -6.65 -1.22 -8.93
N ALA A 39 -7.07 -0.36 -8.00
CA ALA A 39 -6.50 -0.32 -6.65
C ALA A 39 -6.65 -1.64 -5.91
N ILE A 40 -7.80 -2.31 -6.03
CA ILE A 40 -8.03 -3.64 -5.42
C ILE A 40 -7.15 -4.70 -6.09
N SER A 41 -7.01 -4.66 -7.42
CA SER A 41 -6.19 -5.62 -8.16
C SER A 41 -4.72 -5.53 -7.75
N ASP A 42 -4.19 -4.31 -7.63
CA ASP A 42 -2.82 -4.08 -7.18
C ASP A 42 -2.62 -4.52 -5.73
N ALA A 43 -3.57 -4.21 -4.83
CA ALA A 43 -3.52 -4.65 -3.43
C ALA A 43 -3.54 -6.18 -3.28
N LEU A 44 -4.30 -6.89 -4.12
CA LEU A 44 -4.29 -8.35 -4.15
C LEU A 44 -2.98 -8.90 -4.71
N ALA A 45 -2.40 -8.26 -5.73
CA ALA A 45 -1.09 -8.63 -6.27
C ALA A 45 0.03 -8.45 -5.23
N ASP A 46 -0.04 -7.37 -4.44
CA ASP A 46 0.89 -7.11 -3.33
C ASP A 46 0.73 -8.15 -2.22
N LEU A 47 -0.51 -8.57 -1.91
CA LEU A 47 -0.77 -9.65 -0.95
C LEU A 47 -0.17 -10.98 -1.45
N ASP A 48 -0.40 -11.34 -2.71
CA ASP A 48 0.18 -12.53 -3.33
C ASP A 48 1.72 -12.48 -3.39
N ALA A 49 2.29 -11.30 -3.60
CA ALA A 49 3.74 -11.09 -3.54
C ALA A 49 4.26 -11.31 -2.11
N ALA A 50 3.59 -10.72 -1.11
CA ALA A 50 3.94 -10.88 0.30
C ALA A 50 3.86 -12.34 0.75
N ASP A 51 2.81 -13.06 0.35
CA ASP A 51 2.63 -14.49 0.65
C ASP A 51 3.73 -15.35 0.00
N ARG A 52 4.08 -15.06 -1.27
CA ARG A 52 5.21 -15.73 -1.93
C ARG A 52 6.54 -15.47 -1.23
N HIS A 53 6.79 -14.25 -0.79
CA HIS A 53 7.97 -13.93 0.00
C HIS A 53 8.00 -14.68 1.33
N ALA A 54 6.86 -14.81 2.03
CA ALA A 54 6.76 -15.56 3.27
C ALA A 54 6.98 -17.07 3.08
N ILE A 55 6.47 -17.64 1.98
CA ILE A 55 6.69 -19.04 1.61
C ILE A 55 8.17 -19.29 1.27
N GLU A 56 8.80 -18.40 0.52
CA GLU A 56 10.22 -18.51 0.16
C GLU A 56 11.13 -18.35 1.39
N GLN A 57 10.82 -17.43 2.30
CA GLN A 57 11.55 -17.31 3.57
C GLN A 57 11.39 -18.54 4.46
N ARG A 58 10.21 -19.16 4.53
CA ARG A 58 10.02 -20.45 5.24
C ARG A 58 10.80 -21.59 4.58
N ARG A 59 10.92 -21.62 3.25
CA ARG A 59 11.75 -22.60 2.53
C ARG A 59 13.23 -22.45 2.87
N LEU A 60 13.74 -21.21 2.88
CA LEU A 60 15.13 -20.93 3.26
C LEU A 60 15.43 -21.30 4.73
N VAL A 61 14.50 -21.01 5.65
CA VAL A 61 14.61 -21.40 7.06
C VAL A 61 14.57 -22.93 7.24
N SER A 62 13.67 -23.63 6.54
CA SER A 62 13.59 -25.09 6.58
C SER A 62 14.85 -25.75 6.02
N HIS A 63 15.40 -25.22 4.92
CA HIS A 63 16.65 -25.72 4.35
C HIS A 63 17.86 -25.45 5.27
N GLY A 64 17.90 -24.30 5.94
CA GLY A 64 18.89 -23.99 6.97
C GLY A 64 18.82 -24.93 8.18
N TYR A 65 17.60 -25.22 8.66
CA TYR A 65 17.37 -26.15 9.77
C TYR A 65 17.72 -27.60 9.40
N ALA A 66 17.35 -28.05 8.19
CA ALA A 66 17.70 -29.39 7.69
C ALA A 66 19.21 -29.57 7.51
N ARG A 67 19.91 -28.55 7.00
CA ARG A 67 21.36 -28.59 6.83
C ARG A 67 22.12 -28.51 8.17
N ALA A 68 21.61 -27.79 9.17
CA ALA A 68 22.19 -27.80 10.51
C ALA A 68 22.04 -29.18 11.18
N ARG A 69 20.91 -29.87 10.97
CA ARG A 69 20.66 -31.22 11.50
C ARG A 69 21.49 -32.32 10.84
N LEU A 70 21.89 -32.16 9.59
CA LEU A 70 22.72 -33.14 8.87
C LEU A 70 24.22 -32.98 9.13
N ASN A 71 24.65 -31.84 9.69
CA ASN A 71 26.05 -31.54 10.01
C ASN A 71 26.34 -31.46 11.52
N GLY A 72 25.39 -31.88 12.36
CA GLY A 72 25.48 -31.87 13.83
C GLY A 72 25.49 -33.28 14.41
#